data_AF-A0A9W7GKD9-F1
#
_entry.id   AF-A0A9W7GKD9-F1
#
_cell.length_a   1.000
_cell.length_b   1.000
_cell.length_c   1.000
_cell.angle_alpha   90.00
_cell.angle_beta   90.00
_cell.angle_gamma   90.00
#
_symmetry.space_group_name_H-M   'P 1'
#
loop_
_entity.id
_entity.type
_entity.pdbx_description
1 polymer ?
#
loop_
_entity_poly.entity_id
_entity_poly.type
_entity_poly.pdbx_seq_one_letter_code
_entity_poly.pdbx_strand_id
1 'polypeptide(L)'
;MHLGLEDNTKEDIYMYFESSTAFIDSVSTLPVATLPLQEGSSSTSSSLPSVLVHCHSGMSRSVTICMAYLMWKGKSLIEAFEMVKSTRQQASPNAGFMEQLCEWEKELTGRDWNTLDLEKYQMDRFSSVEEVRVKVMGEGGGGDEKMMDCEDEGKDDREDETKVFE
;
A
#
# COMPACT_ATOMS: atom_id res chain seq x y z
N MET A 1 -1.42 3.61 22.81
CA MET A 1 -2.43 4.46 22.13
C MET A 1 -3.80 3.82 22.30
N HIS A 2 -4.86 4.60 22.52
CA HIS A 2 -6.24 4.11 22.56
C HIS A 2 -7.07 4.86 21.52
N LEU A 3 -7.81 4.13 20.69
CA LEU A 3 -8.72 4.71 19.71
C LEU A 3 -10.15 4.54 20.24
N GLY A 4 -10.83 5.65 20.54
CA GLY A 4 -12.17 5.66 21.12
C GLY A 4 -13.27 5.39 20.09
N LEU A 5 -13.19 4.27 19.35
CA LEU A 5 -14.07 3.97 18.23
C LEU A 5 -14.79 2.62 18.35
N GLU A 6 -16.05 2.60 17.92
CA GLU A 6 -16.89 1.42 17.83
C GLU A 6 -16.66 0.65 16.52
N ASP A 7 -17.20 -0.56 16.40
CA ASP A 7 -17.12 -1.36 15.17
C ASP A 7 -18.43 -1.28 14.38
N ASN A 8 -18.69 -0.10 13.79
CA ASN A 8 -19.83 0.13 12.93
C ASN A 8 -19.41 0.93 11.69
N THR A 9 -20.24 0.90 10.64
CA THR A 9 -19.88 1.48 9.33
C THR A 9 -19.91 3.02 9.29
N LYS A 10 -20.40 3.68 10.34
CA LYS A 10 -20.51 5.14 10.42
C LYS A 10 -19.35 5.78 11.18
N GLU A 11 -18.55 4.98 11.88
CA GLU A 11 -17.36 5.47 12.57
C GLU A 11 -16.30 5.91 11.58
N ASP A 12 -15.67 7.03 11.88
CA ASP A 12 -14.55 7.58 11.13
C ASP A 12 -13.24 7.06 11.74
N ILE A 13 -12.83 5.87 11.29
CA ILE A 13 -11.54 5.29 11.67
C ILE A 13 -10.39 5.96 10.89
N TYR A 14 -10.69 6.59 9.76
CA TYR A 14 -9.75 7.24 8.86
C TYR A 14 -8.93 8.32 9.57
N MET A 15 -9.58 9.13 10.42
CA MET A 15 -8.89 10.17 11.20
C MET A 15 -7.76 9.64 12.11
N TYR A 16 -7.72 8.34 12.36
CA TYR A 16 -6.67 7.71 13.15
C TYR A 16 -5.55 7.08 12.32
N PHE A 17 -5.64 7.01 10.99
CA PHE A 17 -4.63 6.35 10.17
C PHE A 17 -3.25 6.98 10.35
N GLU A 18 -3.08 8.27 10.09
CA GLU A 18 -1.77 8.93 10.23
C GLU A 18 -1.18 8.80 11.64
N SER A 19 -1.96 9.09 12.67
CA SER A 19 -1.48 9.02 14.06
C SER A 19 -1.15 7.60 14.51
N SER A 20 -1.92 6.60 14.06
CA SER A 20 -1.70 5.19 14.43
C SER A 20 -0.52 4.59 13.69
N THR A 21 -0.35 4.87 12.40
CA THR A 21 0.82 4.38 11.64
C THR A 21 2.11 5.00 12.16
N ALA A 22 2.11 6.29 12.47
CA ALA A 22 3.23 6.97 13.11
C ALA A 22 3.58 6.37 14.48
N PHE A 23 2.57 6.07 15.31
CA PHE A 23 2.79 5.40 16.60
C PHE A 23 3.44 4.02 16.42
N ILE A 24 2.91 3.19 15.51
CA ILE A 24 3.44 1.84 15.25
C ILE A 24 4.89 1.91 14.75
N ASP A 25 5.19 2.83 13.82
CA ASP A 25 6.54 2.99 13.26
C ASP A 25 7.53 3.50 14.32
N SER A 26 7.09 4.45 15.17
CA SER A 26 7.92 5.01 16.23
C SER A 26 8.42 3.97 17.23
N VAL A 27 7.57 3.00 17.61
CA VAL A 27 7.96 1.92 18.54
C VAL A 27 8.82 0.88 17.83
N SER A 28 8.49 0.55 16.58
CA SER A 28 9.20 -0.46 15.79
C SER A 28 10.64 -0.07 15.45
N THR A 29 10.95 1.23 15.51
CA THR A 29 12.29 1.79 15.22
C THR A 29 13.10 2.12 16.48
N LEU A 30 12.56 1.90 17.68
CA LEU A 30 13.29 2.21 18.92
C LEU A 30 14.53 1.33 19.09
N PRO A 31 15.70 1.93 19.42
CA PRO A 31 16.87 1.16 19.79
C PRO A 31 16.62 0.38 21.08
N VAL A 32 17.00 -0.90 21.11
CA VAL A 32 16.87 -1.80 22.28
C VAL A 32 17.51 -1.21 23.54
N ALA A 33 18.54 -0.37 23.39
CA ALA A 33 19.28 0.23 24.50
C ALA A 33 18.52 1.32 25.28
N THR A 34 17.34 1.74 24.83
CA THR A 34 16.64 2.92 25.38
C THR A 34 15.47 2.58 26.33
N LEU A 35 15.14 1.30 26.51
CA LEU A 35 14.08 0.91 27.45
C LEU A 35 14.64 0.75 28.87
N PRO A 36 13.93 1.23 29.92
CA PRO A 36 14.36 1.05 31.30
C PRO A 36 14.58 -0.43 31.57
N LEU A 37 15.83 -0.80 31.89
CA LEU A 37 16.13 -2.12 32.42
C LEU A 37 15.34 -2.27 33.72
N GLN A 38 14.33 -3.14 33.71
CA GLN A 38 13.70 -3.57 34.94
C GLN A 38 14.71 -4.46 35.66
N GLU A 39 15.46 -3.88 36.60
CA GLU A 39 16.44 -4.60 37.42
C GLU A 39 15.71 -5.72 38.19
N GLY A 40 15.89 -6.98 37.74
CA GLY A 40 15.32 -8.13 38.45
C GLY A 40 14.95 -9.37 37.65
N SER A 41 15.13 -9.44 36.32
CA SER A 41 14.88 -10.67 35.56
C SER A 41 16.15 -11.24 34.91
N SER A 42 16.63 -12.35 35.46
CA SER A 42 17.87 -13.07 35.12
C SER A 42 17.82 -13.86 33.80
N SER A 43 17.15 -13.33 32.77
CA SER A 43 17.09 -13.94 31.43
C SER A 43 16.51 -12.93 30.42
N THR A 44 17.25 -11.87 30.11
CA THR A 44 16.82 -10.88 29.10
C THR A 44 17.11 -11.42 27.69
N SER A 45 16.16 -12.15 27.12
CA SER A 45 16.12 -12.31 25.66
C SER A 45 16.04 -10.91 25.05
N SER A 46 16.99 -10.56 24.20
CA SER A 46 17.07 -9.28 23.47
C SER A 46 15.93 -9.17 22.43
N SER A 47 14.68 -9.16 22.89
CA SER A 47 13.53 -8.95 22.03
C SER A 47 13.48 -7.49 21.63
N LEU A 48 13.44 -7.24 20.33
CA LEU A 48 13.14 -5.91 19.80
C LEU A 48 11.80 -5.39 20.37
N PRO A 49 11.64 -4.07 20.50
CA PRO A 49 10.35 -3.49 20.86
C PRO A 49 9.27 -3.95 19.88
N SER A 50 8.09 -4.27 20.41
CA SER A 50 6.96 -4.77 19.63
C SER A 50 5.66 -4.07 20.03
N VAL A 51 4.75 -3.94 19.07
CA VAL A 51 3.43 -3.32 19.25
C VAL A 51 2.35 -4.38 19.07
N LEU A 52 1.49 -4.53 20.08
CA LEU A 52 0.26 -5.30 19.96
C LEU A 52 -0.89 -4.38 19.58
N VAL A 53 -1.46 -4.59 18.38
CA VAL A 53 -2.68 -3.93 17.93
C VAL A 53 -3.86 -4.89 18.13
N HIS A 54 -4.83 -4.52 18.96
CA HIS A 54 -5.99 -5.37 19.26
C HIS A 54 -7.30 -4.58 19.27
N CYS A 55 -8.41 -5.30 19.11
CA CYS A 55 -9.76 -4.81 19.34
C CYS A 55 -10.58 -5.90 20.05
N HIS A 56 -11.91 -5.79 20.09
CA HIS A 56 -12.76 -6.77 20.79
C HIS A 56 -12.67 -8.19 20.19
N SER A 57 -12.82 -8.34 18.87
CA SER A 57 -12.86 -9.65 18.20
C SER A 57 -11.64 -9.94 17.31
N GLY A 58 -10.77 -8.95 17.11
CA GLY A 58 -9.59 -9.09 16.23
C GLY A 58 -9.94 -9.38 14.78
N MET A 59 -11.08 -8.87 14.28
CA MET A 59 -11.59 -9.09 12.91
C MET A 59 -11.68 -7.81 12.07
N SER A 60 -12.07 -6.68 12.68
CA SER A 60 -12.40 -5.45 11.95
C SER A 60 -11.49 -4.27 12.33
N ARG A 61 -11.72 -3.60 13.48
CA ARG A 61 -10.96 -2.40 13.90
C ARG A 61 -9.43 -2.57 13.88
N SER A 62 -8.90 -3.55 14.61
CA SER A 62 -7.46 -3.78 14.67
C SER A 62 -6.88 -4.20 13.32
N VAL A 63 -7.63 -4.99 12.56
CA VAL A 63 -7.26 -5.40 11.19
C VAL A 63 -7.15 -4.18 10.28
N THR A 64 -8.10 -3.25 10.38
CA THR A 64 -8.13 -2.00 9.60
C THR A 64 -6.88 -1.17 9.87
N ILE A 65 -6.51 -0.98 11.14
CA ILE A 65 -5.28 -0.26 11.51
C ILE A 65 -4.01 -0.98 11.01
N CYS A 66 -3.94 -2.30 11.14
CA CYS A 66 -2.81 -3.07 10.60
C CYS A 66 -2.70 -2.93 9.08
N MET A 67 -3.82 -2.98 8.34
CA MET A 67 -3.83 -2.80 6.89
C MET A 67 -3.42 -1.37 6.50
N ALA A 68 -3.93 -0.35 7.19
CA ALA A 68 -3.51 1.04 6.99
C ALA A 68 -2.01 1.24 7.19
N TYR A 69 -1.43 0.60 8.21
CA TYR A 69 0.02 0.61 8.43
C TYR A 69 0.80 -0.08 7.32
N LEU A 70 0.37 -1.27 6.88
CA LEU A 70 1.03 -1.96 5.77
C LEU A 70 0.99 -1.14 4.48
N MET A 71 -0.14 -0.48 4.20
CA MET A 71 -0.24 0.42 3.05
C MET A 71 0.70 1.62 3.18
N TRP A 72 0.77 2.23 4.37
CA TRP A 72 1.72 3.32 4.64
C TRP A 72 3.19 2.89 4.48
N LYS A 73 3.53 1.60 4.70
CA LYS A 73 4.85 1.01 4.39
C LYS A 73 5.05 0.67 2.91
N GLY A 74 4.16 1.12 2.02
CA GLY A 74 4.29 0.99 0.55
C GLY A 74 3.63 -0.26 -0.03
N LYS A 75 2.63 -0.84 0.65
CA LYS A 75 1.81 -1.92 0.10
C LYS A 75 0.53 -1.37 -0.51
N SER A 76 0.01 -2.05 -1.53
CA SER A 76 -1.36 -1.81 -1.99
C SER A 76 -2.38 -2.35 -0.99
N LEU A 77 -3.64 -1.91 -1.11
CA LEU A 77 -4.74 -2.40 -0.28
C LEU A 77 -4.90 -3.92 -0.39
N ILE A 78 -4.83 -4.45 -1.61
CA ILE A 78 -4.98 -5.90 -1.84
C ILE A 78 -3.83 -6.69 -1.22
N GLU A 79 -2.58 -6.21 -1.32
CA GLU A 79 -1.42 -6.85 -0.69
C GLU A 79 -1.49 -6.78 0.84
N ALA A 80 -1.90 -5.63 1.38
CA ALA A 80 -2.13 -5.47 2.82
C ALA A 80 -3.19 -6.47 3.32
N PHE A 81 -4.28 -6.63 2.57
CA PHE A 81 -5.34 -7.57 2.92
C PHE A 81 -4.86 -9.03 2.85
N GLU A 82 -4.12 -9.39 1.80
CA GLU A 82 -3.54 -10.72 1.60
C GLU A 82 -2.61 -11.12 2.75
N MET A 83 -1.67 -10.24 3.12
CA MET A 83 -0.75 -10.49 4.23
C MET A 83 -1.50 -10.68 5.56
N VAL A 84 -2.51 -9.85 5.85
CA VAL A 84 -3.29 -10.00 7.08
C VAL A 84 -4.13 -11.27 7.07
N LYS A 85 -4.79 -11.61 5.95
CA LYS A 85 -5.56 -12.87 5.82
C LYS A 85 -4.68 -14.12 5.94
N SER A 86 -3.44 -14.07 5.45
CA SER A 86 -2.49 -15.19 5.54
C SER A 86 -2.15 -15.56 6.99
N THR A 87 -2.14 -14.58 7.89
CA THR A 87 -1.86 -14.77 9.33
C THR A 87 -3.14 -14.86 10.17
N ARG A 88 -4.22 -14.23 9.72
CA ARG A 88 -5.51 -14.12 10.41
C ARG A 88 -6.66 -14.29 9.41
N GLN A 89 -7.01 -15.55 9.11
CA GLN A 89 -8.06 -15.88 8.12
C GLN A 89 -9.44 -15.24 8.40
N GLN A 90 -9.74 -14.98 9.68
CA GLN A 90 -10.96 -14.33 10.14
C GLN A 90 -11.00 -12.81 9.93
N ALA A 91 -9.93 -12.20 9.39
CA ALA A 91 -9.91 -10.78 9.08
C ALA A 91 -11.06 -10.42 8.13
N SER A 92 -11.88 -9.45 8.53
CA SER A 92 -13.04 -8.96 7.78
C SER A 92 -13.41 -7.58 8.33
N PRO A 93 -12.71 -6.51 7.90
CA PRO A 93 -13.16 -5.14 8.15
C PRO A 93 -14.64 -4.95 7.85
N ASN A 94 -15.31 -4.07 8.58
CA ASN A 94 -16.66 -3.70 8.18
C ASN A 94 -16.63 -2.91 6.85
N ALA A 95 -17.77 -2.85 6.15
CA ALA A 95 -17.83 -2.23 4.82
C ALA A 95 -17.39 -0.76 4.82
N GLY A 96 -17.78 0.02 5.84
CA GLY A 96 -17.38 1.42 5.98
C GLY A 96 -15.88 1.58 6.25
N PHE A 97 -15.27 0.66 7.00
CA PHE A 97 -13.82 0.66 7.19
C PHE A 97 -13.07 0.23 5.92
N MET A 98 -13.62 -0.70 5.14
CA MET A 98 -13.03 -1.04 3.84
C MET A 98 -13.13 0.12 2.84
N GLU A 99 -14.24 0.86 2.82
CA GLU A 99 -14.38 2.11 2.08
C GLU A 99 -13.32 3.14 2.47
N GLN A 100 -13.09 3.33 3.77
CA GLN A 100 -12.06 4.24 4.27
C GLN A 100 -10.63 3.77 3.92
N LEU A 101 -10.38 2.46 3.91
CA LEU A 101 -9.09 1.90 3.44
C LEU A 101 -8.87 2.10 1.94
N CYS A 102 -9.93 2.00 1.13
CA CYS A 102 -9.89 2.36 -0.28
C CYS A 102 -9.52 3.84 -0.45
N GLU A 103 -10.14 4.74 0.32
CA GLU A 103 -9.77 6.17 0.24
C GLU A 103 -8.32 6.43 0.67
N TRP A 104 -7.83 5.66 1.65
CA TRP A 104 -6.44 5.75 2.08
C TRP A 104 -5.45 5.28 1.02
N GLU A 105 -5.77 4.22 0.26
CA GLU A 105 -4.94 3.77 -0.86
C GLU A 105 -4.82 4.87 -1.95
N LYS A 106 -5.93 5.55 -2.26
CA LYS A 106 -5.91 6.68 -3.21
C LYS A 106 -5.06 7.83 -2.71
N GLU A 107 -5.22 8.22 -1.44
CA GLU A 107 -4.42 9.30 -0.86
C GLU A 107 -2.92 8.98 -0.88
N LEU A 108 -2.54 7.77 -0.47
CA LEU A 108 -1.13 7.35 -0.42
C LEU A 108 -0.49 7.24 -1.81
N THR A 109 -1.27 6.86 -2.83
CA THR A 109 -0.73 6.59 -4.18
C THR A 109 -0.94 7.73 -5.17
N GLY A 110 -1.81 8.70 -4.84
CA GLY A 110 -2.22 9.77 -5.76
C GLY A 110 -3.03 9.28 -6.97
N ARG A 111 -3.54 8.05 -6.91
CA ARG A 111 -4.35 7.43 -7.97
C ARG A 111 -5.83 7.57 -7.65
N ASP A 112 -6.68 7.52 -8.69
CA ASP A 112 -8.13 7.57 -8.57
C ASP A 112 -8.80 6.19 -8.46
N TRP A 113 -8.01 5.11 -8.50
CA TRP A 113 -8.47 3.71 -8.47
C TRP A 113 -7.85 2.90 -7.33
N ASN A 114 -8.51 1.80 -6.95
CA ASN A 114 -8.10 0.89 -5.88
C ASN A 114 -7.76 -0.51 -6.39
N THR A 115 -6.87 -1.21 -5.70
CA THR A 115 -6.50 -2.59 -6.02
C THR A 115 -7.53 -3.63 -5.57
N LEU A 116 -8.48 -3.21 -4.72
CA LEU A 116 -9.60 -4.01 -4.23
C LEU A 116 -10.92 -3.53 -4.85
N ASP A 117 -11.69 -4.50 -5.34
CA ASP A 117 -13.05 -4.33 -5.85
C ASP A 117 -14.02 -4.24 -4.67
N LEU A 118 -14.37 -3.00 -4.32
CA LEU A 118 -15.19 -2.71 -3.15
C LEU A 118 -16.60 -3.29 -3.27
N GLU A 119 -17.20 -3.28 -4.46
CA GLU A 119 -18.54 -3.81 -4.67
C GLU A 119 -18.57 -5.31 -4.38
N LYS A 120 -17.61 -6.06 -4.92
CA LYS A 120 -17.49 -7.50 -4.60
C LYS A 120 -17.28 -7.75 -3.12
N TYR A 121 -16.44 -6.95 -2.47
CA TYR A 121 -16.21 -7.09 -1.04
C TYR A 121 -17.49 -6.85 -0.21
N GLN A 122 -18.32 -5.88 -0.60
CA GLN A 122 -19.58 -5.61 0.08
C GLN A 122 -20.60 -6.73 -0.09
N MET A 123 -20.60 -7.40 -1.25
CA MET A 123 -21.47 -8.56 -1.50
C MET A 123 -21.12 -9.75 -0.59
N ASP A 124 -19.83 -10.03 -0.40
CA ASP A 124 -19.35 -11.04 0.54
C ASP A 124 -18.01 -10.63 1.17
N ARG A 125 -18.07 -10.14 2.41
CA ARG A 125 -16.87 -9.71 3.16
C ARG A 125 -16.01 -10.86 3.68
N PHE A 126 -16.46 -12.10 3.47
CA PHE A 126 -15.74 -13.32 3.85
C PHE A 126 -15.14 -14.05 2.65
N SER A 127 -15.39 -13.56 1.42
CA SER A 127 -14.76 -14.02 0.20
C SER A 127 -13.24 -14.05 0.28
N SER A 128 -12.65 -14.85 -0.62
CA SER A 128 -11.19 -14.91 -0.78
C SER A 128 -10.65 -13.57 -1.28
N VAL A 129 -9.38 -13.27 -0.95
CA VAL A 129 -8.72 -12.02 -1.39
C VAL A 129 -8.63 -11.97 -2.92
N GLU A 130 -8.52 -13.12 -3.59
CA GLU A 130 -8.42 -13.19 -5.04
C GLU A 130 -9.75 -12.85 -5.75
N GLU A 131 -10.90 -13.13 -5.15
CA GLU A 131 -12.21 -12.77 -5.71
C GLU A 131 -12.43 -11.26 -5.75
N VAL A 132 -11.91 -10.55 -4.74
CA VAL A 132 -12.04 -9.10 -4.61
C VAL A 132 -10.86 -8.34 -5.21
N ARG A 133 -9.89 -9.02 -5.82
CA ARG A 133 -8.78 -8.36 -6.52
C ARG A 133 -9.27 -7.71 -7.81
N VAL A 134 -8.94 -6.44 -8.03
CA VAL A 134 -9.13 -5.79 -9.33
C VAL A 134 -8.16 -6.42 -10.33
N LYS A 135 -8.70 -7.01 -11.39
CA LYS A 135 -7.90 -7.46 -12.53
C LYS A 135 -7.52 -6.22 -13.31
N VAL A 136 -6.25 -5.83 -13.27
CA VAL A 136 -5.74 -4.79 -14.17
C VAL A 136 -5.98 -5.31 -15.59
N MET A 137 -6.94 -4.69 -16.29
CA MET A 137 -7.01 -4.84 -17.74
C MET A 137 -5.71 -4.23 -18.26
N GLY A 138 -4.87 -5.05 -18.87
CA GLY A 138 -3.53 -4.64 -19.28
C GLY A 138 -3.54 -3.33 -20.06
N GLU A 139 -2.48 -2.55 -19.88
CA GLU A 139 -2.11 -1.47 -20.79
C GLU A 139 -2.04 -2.04 -22.22
N GLY A 140 -3.14 -1.88 -22.96
CA GLY A 140 -3.27 -2.22 -24.37
C GLY A 140 -2.89 -1.00 -25.20
N GLY A 141 -1.75 -1.10 -25.86
CA GLY A 141 -1.02 -0.02 -26.52
C GLY A 141 -1.79 0.86 -27.51
N GLY A 142 -1.59 2.17 -27.37
CA GLY A 142 -1.69 3.14 -28.46
C GLY A 142 -0.29 3.51 -28.90
N GLY A 143 0.18 2.88 -29.98
CA GLY A 143 1.51 3.09 -30.53
C GLY A 143 1.59 2.51 -31.94
N ASP A 144 0.92 3.16 -32.89
CA ASP A 144 1.22 2.98 -34.31
C ASP A 144 2.57 3.67 -34.60
N GLU A 145 3.67 3.08 -34.15
CA GLU A 145 5.02 3.40 -34.62
C GLU A 145 5.22 2.75 -35.99
N LYS A 146 4.66 3.44 -36.99
CA LYS A 146 4.81 3.08 -38.39
C LYS A 146 6.24 3.40 -38.84
N MET A 147 7.02 2.33 -38.93
CA MET A 147 7.83 1.95 -40.09
C MET A 147 8.90 2.98 -40.52
N MET A 148 10.13 2.75 -40.04
CA MET A 148 11.33 3.32 -40.62
C MET A 148 11.75 2.46 -41.81
N ASP A 149 11.35 2.88 -43.01
CA ASP A 149 11.91 2.35 -44.26
C ASP A 149 13.23 3.10 -44.53
N CYS A 150 14.34 2.41 -44.32
CA CYS A 150 15.67 2.85 -44.73
C CYS A 150 15.81 2.60 -46.24
N GLU A 151 15.60 3.62 -47.07
CA GLU A 151 16.13 3.64 -48.42
C GLU A 151 17.49 4.36 -48.40
N ASP A 152 18.52 3.51 -48.35
CA ASP A 152 19.88 3.77 -48.78
C ASP A 152 19.88 4.04 -50.30
N GLU A 153 20.24 5.24 -50.74
CA GLU A 153 21.01 5.42 -51.98
C GLU A 153 21.86 6.69 -51.88
N GLY A 154 23.17 6.49 -51.82
CA GLY A 154 24.15 7.54 -52.04
C GLY A 154 24.14 8.04 -53.48
N LYS A 155 24.45 9.32 -53.65
CA LYS A 155 25.11 9.82 -54.86
C LYS A 155 26.07 10.96 -54.52
N ASP A 156 27.31 10.63 -54.82
CA ASP A 156 28.48 11.47 -55.09
C ASP A 156 28.08 12.62 -56.01
N ASP A 157 28.45 13.86 -55.66
CA ASP A 157 28.84 14.86 -56.65
C ASP A 157 29.86 15.81 -56.03
N ARG A 158 30.97 15.86 -56.74
CA ARG A 158 32.24 16.52 -56.49
C ARG A 158 32.19 17.94 -57.09
N GLU A 159 33.21 18.75 -56.77
CA GLU A 159 33.61 20.03 -57.42
C GLU A 159 32.84 21.28 -56.92
N ASP A 160 33.42 22.45 -56.69
CA ASP A 160 34.78 22.98 -56.80
C ASP A 160 34.88 24.30 -56.00
N GLU A 161 36.11 24.78 -55.75
CA GLU A 161 36.56 26.20 -55.74
C GLU A 161 35.59 27.30 -55.21
N THR A 162 35.93 28.24 -54.32
CA THR A 162 37.14 29.06 -54.14
C THR A 162 36.84 30.09 -53.03
N LYS A 163 37.91 30.62 -52.39
CA LYS A 163 38.13 31.98 -51.82
C LYS A 163 36.88 32.84 -51.44
N VAL A 164 36.86 33.53 -50.30
CA VAL A 164 37.65 34.76 -50.03
C VAL A 164 37.47 35.13 -48.54
N PHE A 165 38.56 35.59 -47.93
CA PHE A 165 38.61 36.31 -46.66
C PHE A 165 38.00 37.72 -46.78
N GLU A 166 37.14 38.12 -45.84
CA GLU A 166 37.23 39.39 -45.09
C GLU A 166 36.31 39.36 -43.87
#